data_AF-A0A2A4TLB1-F1
#
_entry.id   AF-A0A2A4TLB1-F1
#
_cell.length_a   1.000
_cell.length_b   1.000
_cell.length_c   1.000
_cell.angle_alpha   90.00
_cell.angle_beta   90.00
_cell.angle_gamma   90.00
#
_symmetry.space_group_name_H-M   'P 1'
#
loop_
_entity.id
_entity.type
_entity.pdbx_description
1 polymer ?
#
loop_
_entity_poly.entity_id
_entity_poly.type
_entity_poly.pdbx_seq_one_letter_code
_entity_poly.pdbx_strand_id
1 'polypeptide(L)'
;MAGLRNADILDKITLNIPPHDLVGWLREEILEKHIHLNFYKSAWKEYSFEEDFDYLAFGVSKAENLHLVSVKAILDVEPLIEQNYWFLQIVVTKVIGLRHSDEEFPYKSGTLTLDDFENQFLNPGSGRAEIVLFTETSRARNHFDDWFFILKSEHNKASTH
;
A
#
# COMPACT_ATOMS: atom_id res chain seq x y z
N MET A 1 1.01 18.34 -6.67
CA MET A 1 2.41 18.57 -6.28
C MET A 1 2.81 17.42 -5.36
N ALA A 2 3.58 16.46 -5.85
CA ALA A 2 4.13 15.40 -5.01
C ALA A 2 5.39 15.96 -4.35
N GLY A 3 5.26 16.43 -3.11
CA GLY A 3 6.42 16.75 -2.29
C GLY A 3 7.24 15.49 -2.10
N LEU A 4 8.54 15.57 -2.37
CA LEU A 4 9.53 14.55 -2.03
C LEU A 4 9.46 14.30 -0.52
N ARG A 5 8.63 13.33 -0.10
CA ARG A 5 8.61 12.79 1.25
C ARG A 5 9.91 12.01 1.41
N ASN A 6 10.90 12.60 2.08
CA ASN A 6 12.14 11.91 2.43
C ASN A 6 11.81 10.84 3.47
N ALA A 7 11.40 9.65 3.01
CA ALA A 7 11.12 8.49 3.83
C ALA A 7 12.33 8.05 4.68
N ASP A 8 13.53 8.51 4.33
CA ASP A 8 14.79 8.19 5.01
C ASP A 8 14.96 8.83 6.41
N ILE A 9 14.09 9.77 6.80
CA ILE A 9 14.16 10.46 8.11
C ILE A 9 13.10 9.94 9.10
N LEU A 10 12.16 9.11 8.62
CA LEU A 10 11.02 8.65 9.42
C LEU A 10 11.29 7.27 10.02
N ASP A 11 10.84 7.08 11.26
CA ASP A 11 10.79 5.74 11.85
C ASP A 11 9.81 4.89 11.03
N LYS A 12 10.35 3.87 10.37
CA LYS A 12 9.59 2.91 9.55
C LYS A 12 9.21 1.71 10.39
N ILE A 13 7.90 1.49 10.57
CA ILE A 13 7.37 0.40 11.39
C ILE A 13 6.43 -0.47 10.55
N THR A 14 6.81 -1.73 10.30
CA THR A 14 5.92 -2.69 9.65
C THR A 14 4.87 -3.18 10.64
N LEU A 15 3.59 -3.07 10.28
CA LEU A 15 2.47 -3.47 11.11
C LEU A 15 1.99 -4.87 10.74
N ASN A 16 1.71 -5.70 11.75
CA ASN A 16 1.12 -7.02 11.56
C ASN A 16 -0.41 -6.93 11.57
N ILE A 17 -0.98 -6.43 10.48
CA ILE A 17 -2.42 -6.27 10.29
C ILE A 17 -2.78 -6.95 8.96
N PRO A 18 -3.86 -7.73 8.87
CA PRO A 18 -4.34 -8.23 7.58
C PRO A 18 -4.72 -7.05 6.67
N PRO A 19 -4.12 -6.93 5.47
CA PRO A 19 -4.38 -5.79 4.59
C PRO A 19 -5.84 -5.65 4.15
N HIS A 20 -6.53 -6.79 3.99
CA HIS A 20 -7.96 -6.80 3.69
C HIS A 20 -8.78 -6.14 4.79
N ASP A 21 -8.53 -6.50 6.05
CA ASP A 21 -9.28 -5.96 7.19
C ASP A 21 -9.09 -4.45 7.26
N LEU A 22 -7.84 -3.96 7.16
CA LEU A 22 -7.56 -2.53 7.21
C LEU A 22 -8.24 -1.76 6.07
N VAL A 23 -8.17 -2.27 4.84
CA VAL A 23 -8.83 -1.61 3.70
C VAL A 23 -10.35 -1.67 3.79
N GLY A 24 -10.90 -2.77 4.32
CA GLY A 24 -12.33 -2.90 4.61
C GLY A 24 -12.80 -1.86 5.63
N TRP A 25 -12.09 -1.71 6.75
CA TRP A 25 -12.38 -0.70 7.76
C TRP A 25 -12.32 0.72 7.19
N LEU A 26 -11.26 1.05 6.45
CA LEU A 26 -11.13 2.35 5.79
C LEU A 26 -12.28 2.62 4.80
N ARG A 27 -12.73 1.61 4.07
CA ARG A 27 -13.87 1.70 3.15
C ARG A 27 -15.16 2.00 3.91
N GLU A 28 -15.44 1.29 5.00
CA GLU A 28 -16.62 1.51 5.84
C GLU A 28 -16.63 2.94 6.41
N GLU A 29 -15.50 3.42 6.92
CA GLU A 29 -15.36 4.81 7.41
C GLU A 29 -15.71 5.87 6.34
N ILE A 30 -15.31 5.62 5.09
CA ILE A 30 -15.63 6.51 3.96
C ILE A 30 -17.11 6.49 3.63
N LEU A 31 -17.74 5.31 3.67
CA LEU A 31 -19.14 5.12 3.29
C LEU A 31 -20.11 5.61 4.37
N GLU A 32 -19.83 5.30 5.64
CA GLU A 32 -20.70 5.60 6.77
C GLU A 32 -20.53 7.04 7.30
N LYS A 33 -19.56 7.79 6.75
CA LYS A 33 -19.22 9.16 7.17
C LYS A 33 -18.98 9.25 8.68
N HIS A 34 -18.29 8.26 9.25
CA HIS A 34 -17.84 8.32 10.64
C HIS A 34 -16.93 9.54 10.80
N ILE A 35 -17.51 10.62 11.32
CA ILE A 35 -16.94 11.99 11.34
C ILE A 35 -15.65 12.04 12.18
N HIS A 36 -15.37 10.99 12.93
CA HIS A 36 -14.36 10.96 13.98
C HIS A 36 -12.95 10.61 13.50
N LEU A 37 -12.77 9.95 12.35
CA LEU A 37 -11.45 9.47 11.92
C LEU A 37 -10.78 10.27 10.79
N ASN A 38 -11.34 11.43 10.40
CA ASN A 38 -10.86 12.37 9.37
C ASN A 38 -9.42 12.13 8.85
N PHE A 39 -9.33 11.46 7.70
CA PHE A 39 -8.06 11.14 7.03
C PHE A 39 -8.10 11.51 5.55
N TYR A 40 -6.93 11.80 4.97
CA TYR A 40 -6.71 11.80 3.54
C TYR A 40 -6.30 10.41 3.07
N LYS A 41 -6.64 10.10 1.81
CA LYS A 41 -6.17 8.88 1.15
C LYS A 41 -5.78 9.15 -0.29
N SER A 42 -4.79 8.43 -0.77
CA SER A 42 -4.44 8.37 -2.18
C SER A 42 -3.92 6.99 -2.54
N ALA A 43 -4.37 6.44 -3.66
CA ALA A 43 -3.86 5.19 -4.17
C ALA A 43 -3.27 5.38 -5.56
N TRP A 44 -2.19 4.67 -5.87
CA TRP A 44 -1.58 4.63 -7.19
C TRP A 44 -0.88 3.30 -7.42
N LYS A 45 -0.55 3.03 -8.69
CA LYS A 45 0.31 1.93 -9.09
C LYS A 45 1.48 2.41 -9.91
N GLU A 46 2.59 1.70 -9.78
CA GLU A 46 3.81 1.86 -10.55
C GLU A 46 4.28 0.50 -11.04
N TYR A 47 4.73 0.45 -12.29
CA TYR A 47 5.37 -0.74 -12.86
C TYR A 47 6.88 -0.60 -12.75
N SER A 48 7.55 -1.70 -12.45
CA SER A 48 9.00 -1.80 -12.43
C SER A 48 9.47 -2.90 -13.38
N PHE A 49 10.59 -2.65 -14.03
CA PHE A 49 11.27 -3.58 -14.93
C PHE A 49 12.66 -3.81 -14.35
N GLU A 50 12.92 -5.04 -13.93
CA GLU A 50 14.21 -5.42 -13.34
C GLU A 50 14.98 -6.25 -14.36
N GLU A 51 16.19 -5.79 -14.71
CA GLU A 51 17.07 -6.47 -15.66
C GLU A 51 17.93 -7.53 -14.98
N ASP A 52 18.31 -7.32 -13.71
CA ASP A 52 19.23 -8.16 -12.93
C ASP A 52 18.51 -9.11 -11.93
N PHE A 53 17.32 -9.60 -12.28
CA PHE A 53 16.57 -10.53 -11.44
C PHE A 53 17.25 -11.91 -11.34
N ASP A 54 16.86 -12.73 -10.36
CA ASP A 54 17.37 -14.09 -10.21
C ASP A 54 16.87 -15.02 -11.33
N TYR A 55 17.59 -15.07 -12.45
CA TYR A 55 17.25 -15.89 -13.62
C TYR A 55 17.01 -17.37 -13.27
N LEU A 56 17.75 -17.92 -12.30
CA LEU A 56 17.63 -19.33 -11.89
C LEU A 56 16.30 -19.58 -11.17
N ALA A 57 15.84 -18.64 -10.35
CA ALA A 57 14.53 -18.74 -9.69
C ALA A 57 13.37 -18.78 -10.69
N PHE A 58 13.56 -18.24 -11.90
CA PHE A 58 12.58 -18.25 -12.98
C PHE A 58 12.86 -19.30 -14.07
N GLY A 59 13.92 -20.11 -13.92
CA GLY A 59 14.26 -21.18 -14.86
C GLY A 59 14.71 -20.70 -16.25
N VAL A 60 15.21 -19.46 -16.34
CA VAL A 60 15.72 -18.86 -17.59
C VAL A 60 17.22 -18.64 -17.53
N SER A 61 17.85 -18.46 -18.70
CA SER A 61 19.27 -18.14 -18.77
C SER A 61 19.51 -16.62 -18.76
N LYS A 62 20.63 -16.18 -18.17
CA LYS A 62 21.04 -14.76 -18.19
C LYS A 62 21.32 -14.21 -19.60
N ALA A 63 21.47 -15.09 -20.60
CA ALA A 63 21.71 -14.68 -21.98
C ALA A 63 20.42 -14.20 -22.69
N GLU A 64 19.25 -14.41 -22.11
CA GLU A 64 17.98 -13.97 -22.66
C GLU A 64 17.73 -12.49 -22.33
N ASN A 65 17.36 -11.71 -23.35
CA ASN A 65 17.04 -10.29 -23.22
C ASN A 65 15.63 -10.12 -22.61
N LEU A 66 15.53 -10.38 -21.31
CA LEU A 66 14.29 -10.41 -20.54
C LEU A 66 14.36 -9.44 -19.35
N HIS A 67 13.22 -8.84 -19.02
CA HIS A 67 13.01 -8.08 -17.80
C HIS A 67 11.97 -8.79 -16.94
N LEU A 68 12.18 -8.80 -15.62
CA LEU A 68 11.14 -9.16 -14.67
C LEU A 68 10.22 -7.96 -14.46
N VAL A 69 8.96 -8.10 -14.89
CA VAL A 69 7.95 -7.05 -14.71
C VAL A 69 7.19 -7.29 -13.42
N SER A 70 7.18 -6.26 -12.58
CA SER A 70 6.36 -6.22 -11.38
C SER A 70 5.48 -4.98 -11.39
N VAL A 71 4.37 -5.06 -10.67
CA VAL A 71 3.53 -3.90 -10.35
C VAL A 71 3.47 -3.74 -8.84
N LYS A 72 3.65 -2.50 -8.41
CA LYS A 72 3.51 -2.09 -7.02
C LYS A 72 2.32 -1.16 -6.92
N ALA A 73 1.32 -1.55 -6.16
CA ALA A 73 0.22 -0.68 -5.77
C ALA A 73 0.48 -0.15 -4.37
N ILE A 74 0.17 1.12 -4.17
CA ILE A 74 0.35 1.82 -2.92
C ILE A 74 -0.96 2.51 -2.59
N LEU A 75 -1.43 2.31 -1.35
CA LEU A 75 -2.51 3.08 -0.74
C LEU A 75 -1.95 3.80 0.49
N ASP A 76 -2.00 5.12 0.42
CA ASP A 76 -1.61 6.03 1.48
C ASP A 76 -2.82 6.45 2.31
N VAL A 77 -2.62 6.54 3.62
CA VAL A 77 -3.56 7.08 4.59
C VAL A 77 -2.80 8.00 5.54
N GLU A 78 -3.34 9.19 5.78
CA GLU A 78 -2.74 10.19 6.65
C GLU A 78 -3.82 11.01 7.37
N PRO A 79 -3.54 11.55 8.57
CA PRO A 79 -4.52 12.37 9.28
C PRO A 79 -4.76 13.68 8.53
N LEU A 80 -6.00 14.19 8.61
CA LEU A 80 -6.36 15.47 7.98
C LEU A 80 -5.64 16.67 8.63
N ILE A 81 -5.30 16.56 9.91
CA ILE A 81 -4.68 17.62 10.70
C ILE A 81 -3.16 17.40 10.74
N GLU A 82 -2.39 18.41 10.36
CA GLU A 82 -0.91 18.36 10.29
C GLU A 82 -0.19 18.22 11.65
N GLN A 83 -0.92 18.20 12.77
CA GLN A 83 -0.32 17.99 14.09
C GLN A 83 -0.15 16.49 14.37
N ASN A 84 1.03 16.11 14.87
CA ASN A 84 1.36 14.71 15.18
C ASN A 84 1.22 13.81 13.95
N TYR A 85 1.73 14.33 12.83
CA TYR A 85 1.61 13.73 11.52
C TYR A 85 2.25 12.33 11.49
N TRP A 86 1.45 11.39 11.03
CA TRP A 86 1.85 10.03 10.72
C TRP A 86 1.38 9.69 9.33
N PHE A 87 1.99 8.68 8.74
CA PHE A 87 1.66 8.26 7.39
C PHE A 87 1.64 6.74 7.32
N LEU A 88 0.51 6.18 6.90
CA LEU A 88 0.30 4.74 6.80
C LEU A 88 0.25 4.35 5.33
N GLN A 89 1.09 3.40 4.95
CA GLN A 89 1.24 2.95 3.58
C GLN A 89 0.92 1.45 3.50
N ILE A 90 -0.05 1.09 2.66
CA ILE A 90 -0.35 -0.29 2.31
C ILE A 90 0.26 -0.52 0.95
N VAL A 91 1.32 -1.33 0.90
CA VAL A 91 2.07 -1.62 -0.31
C VAL A 91 1.77 -3.05 -0.73
N VAL A 92 1.29 -3.23 -1.95
CA VAL A 92 1.16 -4.56 -2.57
C VAL A 92 2.11 -4.66 -3.75
N THR A 93 2.98 -5.65 -3.74
CA THR A 93 3.86 -5.97 -4.86
C THR A 93 3.43 -7.28 -5.49
N LYS A 94 3.20 -7.24 -6.81
CA LYS A 94 2.84 -8.39 -7.63
C LYS A 94 3.85 -8.56 -8.75
N VAL A 95 4.42 -9.76 -8.84
CA VAL A 95 5.19 -10.16 -10.01
C VAL A 95 4.22 -10.51 -11.14
N ILE A 96 4.36 -9.84 -12.29
CA ILE A 96 3.57 -10.11 -13.50
C ILE A 96 4.24 -11.23 -14.31
N GLY A 97 5.57 -11.26 -14.31
CA GLY A 97 6.39 -12.29 -14.94
C GLY A 97 7.47 -11.71 -15.87
N LEU A 98 8.12 -12.60 -16.60
CA LEU A 98 9.19 -12.25 -17.53
C LEU A 98 8.64 -11.71 -18.85
N ARG A 99 9.30 -10.69 -19.40
CA ARG A 99 8.94 -10.07 -20.68
C ARG A 99 10.19 -9.71 -21.45
N HIS A 100 10.13 -9.77 -22.79
CA HIS A 100 11.23 -9.28 -23.60
C HIS A 100 11.34 -7.76 -23.52
N SER A 101 12.56 -7.24 -23.60
CA SER A 101 12.82 -5.81 -23.46
C SER A 101 12.46 -4.99 -24.71
N ASP A 102 12.29 -5.64 -25.86
CA ASP A 102 11.90 -5.04 -27.13
C ASP A 102 10.39 -5.03 -27.37
N GLU A 103 9.60 -5.67 -26.50
CA GLU A 103 8.14 -5.60 -26.56
C GLU A 103 7.65 -4.21 -26.08
N GLU A 104 6.94 -3.48 -26.94
CA GLU A 104 6.22 -2.27 -26.53
C GLU A 104 5.01 -2.65 -25.67
N PHE A 105 5.06 -2.34 -24.38
CA PHE A 105 3.96 -2.65 -23.47
C PHE A 105 3.14 -1.42 -23.06
N PRO A 106 1.81 -1.54 -22.99
CA PRO A 106 0.94 -0.48 -22.47
C PRO A 106 0.91 -0.46 -20.93
N TYR A 107 2.04 -0.69 -20.25
CA TYR A 107 2.09 -0.60 -18.78
C TYR A 107 2.01 0.87 -18.37
N LYS A 108 0.89 1.24 -17.75
CA LYS A 108 0.60 2.62 -17.34
C LYS A 108 0.53 2.71 -15.83
N SER A 109 1.51 3.39 -15.26
CA SER A 109 1.43 3.90 -13.90
C SER A 109 0.31 4.95 -13.80
N GLY A 110 -0.32 5.04 -12.64
CA GLY A 110 -1.43 5.98 -12.47
C GLY A 110 -2.15 5.84 -11.14
N THR A 111 -3.07 6.79 -10.91
CA THR A 111 -3.93 6.79 -9.72
C THR A 111 -4.91 5.64 -9.75
N LEU A 112 -5.21 5.10 -8.58
CA LEU A 112 -6.22 4.07 -8.37
C LEU A 112 -7.35 4.62 -7.51
N THR A 113 -8.57 4.15 -7.75
CA THR A 113 -9.63 4.25 -6.75
C THR A 113 -9.38 3.24 -5.62
N LEU A 114 -10.04 3.40 -4.48
CA LEU A 114 -9.99 2.41 -3.40
C LEU A 114 -10.52 1.04 -3.87
N ASP A 115 -11.56 1.05 -4.72
CA ASP A 115 -12.14 -0.14 -5.34
C ASP A 115 -11.14 -0.85 -6.26
N ASP A 116 -10.42 -0.10 -7.09
CA ASP A 116 -9.38 -0.66 -7.95
C ASP A 116 -8.24 -1.27 -7.13
N PHE A 117 -7.82 -0.59 -6.06
CA PHE A 117 -6.78 -1.08 -5.18
C PHE A 117 -7.16 -2.43 -4.56
N GLU A 118 -8.36 -2.51 -3.96
CA GLU A 118 -8.85 -3.73 -3.32
C GLU A 118 -9.05 -4.87 -4.33
N ASN A 119 -9.79 -4.63 -5.40
CA ASN A 119 -10.18 -5.67 -6.36
C ASN A 119 -8.99 -6.18 -7.19
N GLN A 120 -7.97 -5.36 -7.46
CA GLN A 120 -6.85 -5.75 -8.32
C GLN A 120 -5.65 -6.28 -7.54
N PHE A 121 -5.47 -5.83 -6.28
CA PHE A 121 -4.23 -6.07 -5.54
C PHE A 121 -4.42 -6.83 -4.22
N LEU A 122 -5.59 -6.77 -3.58
CA LEU A 122 -5.73 -7.45 -2.29
C LEU A 122 -6.19 -8.91 -2.41
N ASN A 123 -6.90 -9.31 -3.46
CA ASN A 123 -7.40 -10.69 -3.61
C ASN A 123 -6.35 -11.79 -3.30
N PRO A 124 -6.73 -12.92 -2.68
CA PRO A 124 -5.81 -14.02 -2.37
C PRO A 124 -4.96 -14.43 -3.58
N GLY A 125 -3.64 -14.51 -3.38
CA GLY A 125 -2.68 -14.84 -4.45
C GLY A 125 -2.29 -13.67 -5.36
N SER A 126 -2.78 -12.44 -5.11
CA SER A 126 -2.48 -11.28 -5.95
C SER A 126 -1.10 -10.67 -5.72
N GLY A 127 -0.38 -11.04 -4.66
CA GLY A 127 0.96 -10.54 -4.42
C GLY A 127 1.35 -10.59 -2.94
N ARG A 128 2.48 -9.97 -2.62
CA ARG A 128 2.91 -9.73 -1.24
C ARG A 128 2.43 -8.35 -0.82
N ALA A 129 1.70 -8.30 0.28
CA ALA A 129 1.25 -7.05 0.88
C ALA A 129 2.05 -6.75 2.17
N GLU A 130 2.39 -5.48 2.37
CA GLU A 130 3.03 -4.95 3.56
C GLU A 130 2.31 -3.69 4.01
N ILE A 131 2.11 -3.53 5.31
CA ILE A 131 1.57 -2.31 5.89
C ILE A 131 2.67 -1.64 6.69
N VAL A 132 2.98 -0.40 6.35
CA VAL A 132 4.09 0.35 6.91
C VAL A 132 3.57 1.65 7.49
N LEU A 133 3.87 1.90 8.75
CA LEU A 133 3.67 3.18 9.40
C LEU A 133 4.97 3.97 9.39
N PHE A 134 4.86 5.25 9.08
CA PHE A 134 5.92 6.23 9.18
C PHE A 134 5.53 7.30 10.20
N THR A 135 6.42 7.54 11.15
CA THR A 135 6.25 8.58 12.19
C THR A 135 7.57 9.28 12.44
N GLU A 136 7.55 10.59 12.69
CA GLU A 136 8.79 11.32 13.06
C GLU A 136 8.99 11.44 14.58
N THR A 137 7.93 11.26 15.38
CA THR A 137 7.98 11.46 16.83
C THR A 137 7.12 10.43 17.58
N SER A 138 7.45 10.18 18.86
CA SER A 138 6.62 9.34 19.73
C SER A 138 5.19 9.88 19.89
N ARG A 139 5.00 11.19 19.76
CA ARG A 139 3.66 11.81 19.81
C ARG A 139 2.83 11.48 18.56
N ALA A 140 3.44 11.49 17.39
CA ALA A 140 2.82 11.01 16.15
C ALA A 140 2.46 9.52 16.24
N ARG A 141 3.36 8.72 16.84
CA ARG A 141 3.09 7.30 17.10
C ARG A 141 1.88 7.08 18.01
N ASN A 142 1.83 7.76 19.16
CA ASN A 142 0.69 7.64 20.08
C ASN A 142 -0.62 8.09 19.41
N HIS A 143 -0.57 9.17 18.61
CA HIS A 143 -1.73 9.63 17.85
C HIS A 143 -2.23 8.59 16.84
N PHE A 144 -1.32 7.90 16.14
CA PHE A 144 -1.67 6.77 15.29
C PHE A 144 -2.27 5.62 16.11
N ASP A 145 -1.66 5.24 17.23
CA ASP A 145 -2.12 4.13 18.06
C ASP A 145 -3.53 4.39 18.60
N ASP A 146 -3.83 5.62 19.03
CA ASP A 146 -5.18 6.04 19.45
C ASP A 146 -6.18 5.97 18.28
N TRP A 147 -5.81 6.51 17.11
CA TRP A 147 -6.63 6.45 15.89
C TRP A 147 -6.94 5.00 15.49
N PHE A 148 -5.91 4.15 15.47
CA PHE A 148 -6.03 2.75 15.07
C PHE A 148 -6.83 1.93 16.09
N PHE A 149 -6.69 2.22 17.38
CA PHE A 149 -7.50 1.61 18.42
C PHE A 149 -8.99 1.91 18.23
N ILE A 150 -9.33 3.18 17.97
CA ILE A 150 -10.72 3.58 17.71
C ILE A 150 -11.25 2.85 16.48
N LEU A 151 -10.54 2.96 15.34
CA LEU A 151 -10.91 2.28 14.08
C LEU A 151 -11.22 0.80 14.34
N LYS A 152 -10.26 0.07 14.89
CA LYS A 152 -10.39 -1.37 15.14
C LYS A 152 -11.55 -1.68 16.11
N SER A 153 -11.77 -0.84 17.13
CA SER A 153 -12.81 -1.07 18.13
C SER A 153 -14.21 -0.95 17.56
N GLU A 154 -14.45 0.00 16.64
CA GLU A 154 -15.75 0.22 16.03
C GLU A 154 -16.11 -0.94 15.08
N HIS A 155 -15.18 -1.40 14.24
CA HIS A 155 -15.45 -2.50 13.31
C HIS A 155 -15.51 -3.89 13.99
N ASN A 156 -14.82 -4.09 15.11
CA ASN A 156 -14.97 -5.33 15.89
C ASN A 156 -16.32 -5.42 16.60
N LYS A 157 -16.87 -4.29 17.07
CA LYS A 157 -18.22 -4.26 17.67
C LYS A 157 -19.29 -4.59 16.63
N ALA A 158 -19.15 -4.07 15.41
CA ALA A 158 -20.08 -4.33 14.30
C ALA A 158 -20.14 -5.81 13.89
N SER A 159 -19.04 -6.57 14.08
CA SER A 159 -18.96 -7.99 13.73
C SER A 159 -19.64 -8.95 14.73
N THR A 160 -20.20 -8.44 15.84
CA THR A 160 -20.77 -9.26 16.92
C THR A 160 -22.30 -9.22 16.97
N HIS A 161 -22.98 -8.75 15.92
CA HIS A 161 -24.44 -8.65 15.83
C HIS A 161 -25.03 -9.43 14.66
#